data_AF-A0A923W8Z4-F1
#
_entry.id   AF-A0A923W8Z4-F1
#
_cell.length_a   1.000
_cell.length_b   1.000
_cell.length_c   1.000
_cell.angle_alpha   90.00
_cell.angle_beta   90.00
_cell.angle_gamma   90.00
#
_symmetry.space_group_name_H-M   'P 1'
#
loop_
_entity.id
_entity.type
_entity.pdbx_description
1 polymer ?
#
loop_
_entity_poly.entity_id
_entity_poly.type
_entity_poly.pdbx_seq_one_letter_code
_entity_poly.pdbx_strand_id
1 'polypeptide(L)'
;MLPAALPTPRLLFRTAFTMPVWRMWPVTGALAVELRDTEARTVSFVILRAADGHELVRYHDPATPWWLALTGLTSTELVLGELDPTRLGQPERYRTITWSQPDVAPVEPLPDWRTPESHGADGPYFTPLAAFIEAQTGQRPSTRVDLLETPTWTVLGFESPGLSAGYELLAVAARGTSRLRLTLAGAPLGPGELRFCTFGPILYALGAPGEVLAWELPPV
;
A
#
# COMPACT_ATOMS: atom_id res chain seq x y z
N MET A 1 14.45 26.86 -26.10
CA MET A 1 13.36 26.67 -25.13
C MET A 1 13.81 25.62 -24.13
N LEU A 2 13.90 25.97 -22.85
CA LEU A 2 14.05 24.96 -21.80
C LEU A 2 12.69 24.28 -21.62
N PRO A 3 12.62 22.94 -21.50
CA PRO A 3 11.36 22.27 -21.19
C PRO A 3 10.83 22.81 -19.85
N ALA A 4 9.51 23.06 -19.78
CA ALA A 4 8.87 23.50 -18.56
C ALA A 4 9.20 22.52 -17.42
N ALA A 5 9.62 23.07 -16.27
CA ALA A 5 9.80 22.25 -15.07
C ALA A 5 8.46 21.61 -14.72
N LEU A 6 8.47 20.30 -14.51
CA LEU A 6 7.27 19.57 -14.16
C LEU A 6 6.78 19.97 -12.76
N PRO A 7 5.46 19.95 -12.52
CA PRO A 7 4.92 20.16 -11.18
C PRO A 7 5.49 19.11 -10.22
N THR A 8 5.99 19.58 -9.09
CA THR A 8 6.41 18.70 -7.99
C THR A 8 5.18 18.01 -7.42
N PRO A 9 5.21 16.67 -7.25
CA PRO A 9 4.11 15.95 -6.60
C PRO A 9 3.76 16.55 -5.24
N ARG A 10 2.47 16.67 -4.97
CA ARG A 10 1.96 17.28 -3.73
C ARG A 10 1.67 16.18 -2.71
N LEU A 11 2.27 16.28 -1.52
CA LEU A 11 1.86 15.47 -0.38
C LEU A 11 0.45 15.92 0.05
N LEU A 12 -0.51 15.00 0.05
CA LEU A 12 -1.89 15.26 0.45
C LEU A 12 -2.07 15.13 1.96
N PHE A 13 -1.61 14.02 2.53
CA PHE A 13 -1.58 13.81 3.97
C PHE A 13 -0.47 12.85 4.37
N ARG A 14 -0.15 12.91 5.67
CA ARG A 14 0.73 11.98 6.37
C ARG A 14 0.06 11.62 7.69
N THR A 15 -0.18 10.34 7.91
CA THR A 15 -0.77 9.83 9.15
C THR A 15 0.30 9.01 9.88
N ALA A 16 0.53 9.35 11.14
CA ALA A 16 1.47 8.66 12.01
C ALA A 16 0.73 7.79 13.03
N PHE A 17 1.24 6.60 13.25
CA PHE A 17 0.73 5.60 14.18
C PHE A 17 1.77 5.30 15.25
N THR A 18 1.30 4.99 16.45
CA THR A 18 2.16 4.57 17.57
C THR A 18 2.68 3.15 17.41
N MET A 19 2.06 2.35 16.54
CA MET A 19 2.46 0.99 16.20
C MET A 19 3.00 0.95 14.77
N PRO A 20 3.98 0.06 14.47
CA PRO A 20 4.42 -0.20 13.11
C PRO A 20 3.25 -0.52 12.17
N VAL A 21 3.18 0.19 11.04
CA VAL A 21 2.28 -0.17 9.94
C VAL A 21 2.87 -1.37 9.22
N TRP A 22 2.05 -2.41 9.08
CA TRP A 22 2.46 -3.65 8.43
C TRP A 22 1.89 -3.76 7.02
N ARG A 23 0.60 -3.47 6.83
CA ARG A 23 -0.05 -3.59 5.51
C ARG A 23 -1.07 -2.49 5.34
N MET A 24 -1.37 -2.19 4.08
CA MET A 24 -2.54 -1.42 3.70
C MET A 24 -3.41 -2.25 2.77
N TRP A 25 -4.71 -1.94 2.72
CA TRP A 25 -5.62 -2.45 1.71
C TRP A 25 -6.60 -1.37 1.27
N PRO A 26 -6.75 -1.16 -0.04
CA PRO A 26 -7.79 -0.29 -0.55
C PRO A 26 -9.15 -0.92 -0.26
N VAL A 27 -10.07 -0.10 0.25
CA VAL A 27 -11.49 -0.41 0.37
C VAL A 27 -12.28 0.74 -0.25
N THR A 28 -13.54 0.51 -0.60
CA THR A 28 -14.41 1.51 -1.21
C THR A 28 -14.38 2.87 -0.47
N GLY A 29 -13.71 3.87 -1.04
CA GLY A 29 -13.58 5.22 -0.47
C GLY A 29 -12.62 5.37 0.72
N ALA A 30 -11.90 4.31 1.09
CA ALA A 30 -11.09 4.28 2.30
C ALA A 30 -9.85 3.38 2.16
N LEU A 31 -8.95 3.48 3.14
CA LEU A 31 -7.76 2.65 3.27
C LEU A 31 -7.83 1.92 4.61
N ALA A 32 -7.88 0.60 4.57
CA ALA A 32 -7.67 -0.21 5.77
C ALA A 32 -6.17 -0.38 6.00
N VAL A 33 -5.73 -0.18 7.23
CA VAL A 33 -4.33 -0.22 7.64
C VAL A 33 -4.20 -1.20 8.79
N GLU A 34 -3.36 -2.22 8.63
CA GLU A 34 -2.98 -3.12 9.71
C GLU A 34 -1.74 -2.59 10.43
N LEU A 35 -1.86 -2.50 11.75
CA LEU A 35 -0.79 -2.12 12.66
C LEU A 35 -0.43 -3.33 13.54
N ARG A 36 0.86 -3.59 13.75
CA ARG A 36 1.31 -4.69 14.61
C ARG A 36 2.34 -4.22 15.63
N ASP A 37 2.18 -4.68 16.86
CA ASP A 37 3.24 -4.62 17.87
C ASP A 37 3.79 -6.03 18.05
N THR A 38 5.03 -6.23 17.59
CA THR A 38 5.70 -7.53 17.67
C THR A 38 6.09 -7.90 19.09
N GLU A 39 6.37 -6.92 19.95
CA GLU A 39 6.78 -7.14 21.34
C GLU A 39 5.57 -7.50 22.20
N ALA A 40 4.54 -6.65 22.17
CA ALA A 40 3.27 -6.91 22.87
C ALA A 40 2.43 -8.01 22.19
N ARG A 41 2.80 -8.39 20.96
CA ARG A 41 2.12 -9.38 20.13
C ARG A 41 0.68 -9.02 19.81
N THR A 42 0.36 -7.73 19.68
CA THR A 42 -1.00 -7.25 19.42
C THR A 42 -1.17 -6.75 17.99
N VAL A 43 -2.42 -6.73 17.53
CA VAL A 43 -2.81 -6.18 16.23
C VAL A 43 -3.85 -5.07 16.42
N SER A 44 -3.78 -4.05 15.56
CA SER A 44 -4.83 -3.05 15.43
C SER A 44 -5.15 -2.83 13.96
N PHE A 45 -6.39 -2.45 13.68
CA PHE A 45 -6.82 -2.03 12.36
C PHE A 45 -7.31 -0.60 12.41
N VAL A 46 -6.90 0.20 11.44
CA VAL A 46 -7.38 1.57 11.28
C VAL A 46 -7.94 1.73 9.87
N ILE A 47 -9.12 2.32 9.76
CA ILE A 47 -9.71 2.69 8.47
C ILE A 47 -9.57 4.20 8.32
N LEU A 48 -8.88 4.63 7.26
CA LEU A 48 -8.72 6.03 6.89
C LEU A 48 -9.63 6.37 5.71
N ARG A 49 -10.22 7.55 5.68
CA ARG A 49 -10.86 8.07 4.47
C ARG A 49 -9.77 8.34 3.43
N ALA A 50 -9.94 7.82 2.20
CA ALA A 50 -8.93 7.96 1.16
C ALA A 50 -8.68 9.44 0.79
N ALA A 51 -9.74 10.25 0.74
CA ALA A 51 -9.67 11.64 0.30
C ALA A 51 -8.73 12.54 1.13
N ASP A 52 -8.67 12.35 2.45
CA ASP A 52 -8.02 13.28 3.38
C ASP A 52 -7.19 12.60 4.49
N GLY A 53 -7.21 11.26 4.57
CA GLY A 53 -6.51 10.50 5.60
C GLY A 53 -7.20 10.54 6.97
N HIS A 54 -8.41 11.07 7.07
CA HIS A 54 -9.15 11.14 8.32
C HIS A 54 -9.48 9.73 8.84
N GLU A 55 -9.17 9.45 10.11
CA GLU A 55 -9.51 8.18 10.76
C GLU A 55 -11.01 8.03 10.89
N LEU A 56 -11.58 7.04 10.22
CA LEU A 56 -13.00 6.70 10.29
C LEU A 56 -13.30 5.74 11.43
N VAL A 57 -12.43 4.75 11.61
CA VAL A 57 -12.59 3.67 12.58
C VAL A 57 -11.22 3.21 13.05
N ARG A 58 -11.12 2.86 14.34
CA ARG A 58 -9.99 2.13 14.92
C ARG A 58 -10.50 0.95 15.73
N TYR A 59 -9.97 -0.21 15.41
CA TYR A 59 -10.14 -1.44 16.17
C TYR A 59 -8.80 -1.80 16.80
N HIS A 60 -8.79 -2.01 18.12
CA HIS A 60 -7.63 -2.50 18.85
C HIS A 60 -8.11 -3.58 19.81
N ASP A 61 -7.55 -4.79 19.66
CA ASP A 61 -7.80 -5.88 20.59
C ASP A 61 -6.46 -6.38 21.16
N PRO A 62 -6.07 -5.90 22.35
CA PRO A 62 -4.82 -6.30 22.97
C PRO A 62 -4.82 -7.77 23.44
N ALA A 63 -6.00 -8.42 23.50
CA ALA A 63 -6.11 -9.81 23.93
C ALA A 63 -5.90 -10.79 22.77
N THR A 64 -5.98 -10.35 21.51
CA THR A 64 -5.77 -11.19 20.34
C THR A 64 -4.30 -11.17 19.90
N PRO A 65 -3.57 -12.31 19.96
CA PRO A 65 -2.23 -12.41 19.39
C PRO A 65 -2.24 -12.13 17.89
N TRP A 66 -1.29 -11.34 17.40
CA TRP A 66 -1.28 -10.89 16.00
C TRP A 66 -1.24 -12.02 14.96
N TRP A 67 -0.62 -13.17 15.26
CA TRP A 67 -0.58 -14.32 14.34
C TRP A 67 -1.91 -15.09 14.25
N LEU A 68 -2.85 -14.85 15.18
CA LEU A 68 -4.19 -15.45 15.16
C LEU A 68 -5.22 -14.58 14.43
N ALA A 69 -4.90 -13.31 14.16
CA ALA A 69 -5.81 -12.33 13.54
C ALA A 69 -5.73 -12.28 12.00
N LEU A 70 -5.07 -13.27 11.38
CA LEU A 70 -4.95 -13.35 9.93
C LEU A 70 -6.33 -13.57 9.31
N THR A 71 -6.88 -12.52 8.72
CA THR A 71 -8.17 -12.58 8.05
C THR A 71 -8.09 -12.13 6.60
N GLY A 72 -8.85 -12.84 5.77
CA GLY A 72 -8.99 -12.56 4.36
C GLY A 72 -9.80 -11.28 4.15
N LEU A 73 -9.18 -10.29 3.53
CA LEU A 73 -9.87 -9.12 3.02
C LEU A 73 -10.38 -9.44 1.63
N THR A 74 -11.68 -9.26 1.44
CA THR A 74 -12.27 -9.22 0.10
C THR A 74 -12.66 -7.78 -0.21
N SER A 75 -12.87 -7.46 -1.49
CA SER A 75 -13.19 -6.11 -1.97
C SER A 75 -14.46 -5.48 -1.39
N THR A 76 -15.22 -6.22 -0.58
CA THR A 76 -16.52 -5.76 -0.03
C THR A 76 -16.65 -5.93 1.48
N GLU A 77 -15.77 -6.68 2.16
CA GLU A 77 -15.91 -6.96 3.59
C GLU A 77 -14.55 -7.04 4.30
N LEU A 78 -14.43 -6.33 5.43
CA LEU A 78 -13.41 -6.57 6.45
C LEU A 78 -13.98 -7.57 7.45
N VAL A 79 -13.59 -8.84 7.31
CA VAL A 79 -13.93 -9.87 8.30
C VAL A 79 -12.77 -9.96 9.27
N LEU A 80 -13.01 -9.79 10.57
CA LEU A 80 -12.04 -10.09 11.62
C LEU A 80 -12.48 -11.39 12.31
N GLY A 81 -11.55 -12.33 12.45
CA GLY A 81 -11.82 -13.70 12.88
C GLY A 81 -10.60 -14.30 13.55
N GLU A 82 -10.85 -15.20 14.49
CA GLU A 82 -9.83 -15.98 15.17
C GLU A 82 -9.58 -17.27 14.35
N LEU A 83 -8.32 -17.55 13.98
CA LEU A 83 -7.95 -18.84 13.40
C LEU A 83 -7.55 -19.83 14.49
N ASP A 84 -8.25 -20.98 14.55
CA ASP A 84 -7.80 -22.14 15.34
C ASP A 84 -6.69 -22.88 14.59
N PRO A 85 -5.45 -22.95 15.12
CA PRO A 85 -4.33 -23.61 14.45
C PRO A 85 -4.50 -25.14 14.31
N THR A 86 -5.46 -25.76 15.01
CA THR A 86 -5.76 -27.19 14.88
C THR A 86 -6.77 -27.50 13.77
N ARG A 87 -7.38 -26.47 13.17
CA ARG A 87 -8.40 -26.59 12.11
C ARG A 87 -8.05 -25.67 10.95
N LEU A 88 -7.03 -26.05 10.18
CA LEU A 88 -6.77 -25.46 8.86
C LEU A 88 -8.01 -25.63 7.98
N GLY A 89 -8.83 -24.57 7.85
CA GLY A 89 -9.84 -24.47 6.79
C GLY A 89 -11.21 -23.91 7.17
N GLN A 90 -11.60 -23.77 8.44
CA GLN A 90 -12.91 -23.20 8.80
C GLN A 90 -12.87 -22.34 10.07
N PRO A 91 -13.18 -21.03 10.00
CA PRO A 91 -13.29 -20.16 11.17
C PRO A 91 -14.53 -20.52 12.01
N GLU A 92 -14.37 -20.75 13.31
CA GLU A 92 -15.48 -21.11 14.22
C GLU A 92 -16.20 -19.91 14.83
N ARG A 93 -15.60 -18.71 14.84
CA ARG A 93 -16.20 -17.50 15.43
C ARG A 93 -15.85 -16.27 14.61
N TYR A 94 -16.84 -15.75 13.90
CA TYR A 94 -16.75 -14.47 13.21
C TYR A 94 -17.22 -13.36 14.15
N ARG A 95 -16.41 -12.32 14.30
CA ARG A 95 -16.92 -11.01 14.71
C ARG A 95 -16.89 -10.13 13.47
N THR A 96 -17.91 -10.25 12.64
CA THR A 96 -18.04 -9.42 11.44
C THR A 96 -18.22 -7.97 11.86
N ILE A 97 -17.20 -7.14 11.64
CA ILE A 97 -17.39 -5.69 11.67
C ILE A 97 -18.05 -5.35 10.33
N THR A 98 -19.38 -5.42 10.31
CA THR A 98 -20.15 -5.01 9.13
C THR A 98 -20.18 -3.50 9.13
N TRP A 99 -19.43 -2.88 8.24
CA TRP A 99 -19.54 -1.45 8.01
C TRP A 99 -20.69 -1.22 7.04
N SER A 100 -21.90 -1.02 7.57
CA SER A 100 -22.94 -0.36 6.78
C SER A 100 -22.59 1.13 6.77
N GLN A 101 -22.16 1.66 5.62
CA GLN A 101 -22.05 3.10 5.41
C GLN A 101 -23.36 3.76 5.90
N PRO A 102 -23.34 4.58 6.96
CA PRO A 102 -24.52 5.34 7.32
C PRO A 102 -24.70 6.43 6.26
N ASP A 103 -25.73 6.30 5.44
CA ASP A 103 -26.24 7.32 4.51
C ASP A 103 -25.21 8.03 3.62
N VAL A 104 -24.43 7.26 2.85
CA VAL A 104 -23.65 7.86 1.76
C VAL A 104 -24.54 7.90 0.52
N ALA A 105 -24.90 9.13 0.12
CA ALA A 105 -25.52 9.47 -1.16
C ALA A 105 -24.88 8.66 -2.31
N PRO A 106 -25.61 8.34 -3.40
CA PRO A 106 -25.11 7.49 -4.48
C PRO A 106 -23.69 7.91 -4.86
N VAL A 107 -22.75 7.03 -4.50
CA VAL A 107 -21.32 7.27 -4.67
C VAL A 107 -21.10 7.34 -6.18
N GLU A 108 -20.64 8.50 -6.66
CA GLU A 108 -20.07 8.61 -8.00
C GLU A 108 -19.19 7.37 -8.28
N PRO A 109 -19.16 6.83 -9.51
CA PRO A 109 -18.38 5.63 -9.81
C PRO A 109 -17.00 5.76 -9.16
N LEU A 110 -16.77 4.87 -8.19
CA LEU A 110 -15.59 4.93 -7.33
C LEU A 110 -14.36 5.00 -8.22
N PRO A 111 -13.39 5.87 -7.93
CA PRO A 111 -12.21 5.96 -8.77
C PRO A 111 -11.54 4.58 -8.82
N ASP A 112 -11.10 4.20 -10.03
CA ASP A 112 -10.43 2.93 -10.31
C ASP A 112 -9.23 2.76 -9.35
N TRP A 113 -9.42 2.01 -8.26
CA TRP A 113 -8.30 1.65 -7.41
C TRP A 113 -7.50 0.53 -8.06
N ARG A 114 -6.20 0.54 -7.84
CA ARG A 114 -5.29 -0.48 -8.39
C ARG A 114 -4.24 -0.86 -7.36
N THR A 115 -3.90 -2.15 -7.36
CA THR A 115 -2.78 -2.73 -6.61
C THR A 115 -1.68 -3.12 -7.58
N PRO A 116 -0.41 -3.07 -7.17
CA PRO A 116 0.69 -3.52 -7.99
C PRO A 116 0.64 -5.04 -8.18
N GLU A 117 1.10 -5.48 -9.34
CA GLU A 117 1.46 -6.86 -9.64
C GLU A 117 2.93 -7.09 -9.26
N SER A 118 3.21 -8.18 -8.54
CA SER A 118 4.57 -8.52 -8.14
C SER A 118 5.26 -9.42 -9.16
N HIS A 119 6.45 -9.03 -9.60
CA HIS A 119 7.30 -9.81 -10.51
C HIS A 119 8.62 -10.17 -9.82
N GLY A 120 8.80 -11.44 -9.49
CA GLY A 120 10.05 -11.96 -8.90
C GLY A 120 11.15 -12.19 -9.94
N ALA A 121 12.39 -12.37 -9.49
CA ALA A 121 13.59 -12.52 -10.33
C ALA A 121 13.47 -13.57 -11.46
N ASP A 122 12.74 -14.65 -11.21
CA ASP A 122 12.53 -15.75 -12.17
C ASP A 122 11.40 -15.47 -13.19
N GLY A 123 10.67 -14.36 -13.03
CA GLY A 123 9.54 -14.00 -13.88
C GLY A 123 9.96 -13.37 -15.22
N PRO A 124 9.18 -13.57 -16.31
CA PRO A 124 9.54 -13.09 -17.65
C PRO A 124 9.62 -11.56 -17.75
N TYR A 125 8.91 -10.84 -16.88
CA TYR A 125 8.88 -9.38 -16.84
C TYR A 125 9.96 -8.76 -15.95
N PHE A 126 10.63 -9.54 -15.08
CA PHE A 126 11.57 -8.97 -14.12
C PHE A 126 12.79 -8.35 -14.80
N THR A 127 13.44 -9.08 -15.70
CA THR A 127 14.64 -8.61 -16.40
C THR A 127 14.42 -7.26 -17.12
N PRO A 128 13.38 -7.09 -17.97
CA PRO A 128 13.15 -5.81 -18.62
C PRO A 128 12.79 -4.69 -17.63
N LEU A 129 12.00 -4.98 -16.58
CA LEU A 129 11.66 -3.99 -15.55
C LEU A 129 12.89 -3.53 -14.76
N ALA A 130 13.75 -4.47 -14.33
CA ALA A 130 14.98 -4.17 -13.60
C ALA A 130 15.95 -3.34 -14.44
N ALA A 131 16.09 -3.65 -15.74
CA ALA A 131 16.90 -2.86 -16.67
C ALA A 131 16.34 -1.46 -16.88
N PHE A 132 15.02 -1.32 -16.99
CA PHE A 132 14.36 -0.01 -17.04
C PHE A 132 14.67 0.80 -15.79
N ILE A 133 14.47 0.23 -14.59
CA ILE A 133 14.76 0.89 -13.30
C ILE A 133 16.23 1.32 -13.24
N GLU A 134 17.17 0.43 -13.59
CA GLU A 134 18.60 0.73 -13.62
C GLU A 134 18.93 1.92 -14.54
N ALA A 135 18.33 1.97 -15.73
CA ALA A 135 18.49 3.10 -16.64
C ALA A 135 17.90 4.42 -16.10
N GLN A 136 16.85 4.35 -15.25
CA GLN A 136 16.24 5.55 -14.68
C GLN A 136 16.93 6.04 -13.40
N THR A 137 17.46 5.13 -12.58
CA THR A 137 17.91 5.40 -11.20
C THR A 137 19.39 5.15 -10.95
N GLY A 138 20.07 4.44 -11.85
CA GLY A 138 21.42 3.91 -11.65
C GLY A 138 21.48 2.68 -10.72
N GLN A 139 20.33 2.14 -10.31
CA GLN A 139 20.25 1.02 -9.38
C GLN A 139 19.45 -0.12 -9.99
N ARG A 140 19.97 -1.34 -9.86
CA ARG A 140 19.32 -2.54 -10.40
C ARG A 140 18.69 -3.36 -9.28
N PRO A 141 17.36 -3.57 -9.29
CA PRO A 141 16.71 -4.53 -8.41
C PRO A 141 17.27 -5.94 -8.63
N SER A 142 17.40 -6.73 -7.57
CA SER A 142 17.93 -8.11 -7.63
C SER A 142 16.89 -9.19 -7.32
N THR A 143 15.81 -8.84 -6.62
CA THR A 143 14.87 -9.81 -6.03
C THR A 143 13.47 -9.73 -6.64
N ARG A 144 12.88 -8.54 -6.64
CA ARG A 144 11.47 -8.31 -7.02
C ARG A 144 11.26 -6.89 -7.55
N VAL A 145 10.29 -6.75 -8.45
CA VAL A 145 9.70 -5.46 -8.85
C VAL A 145 8.19 -5.55 -8.73
N ASP A 146 7.58 -4.59 -8.05
CA ASP A 146 6.13 -4.43 -7.95
C ASP A 146 5.68 -3.36 -8.97
N LEU A 147 4.85 -3.74 -9.93
CA LEU A 147 4.42 -2.92 -11.06
C LEU A 147 2.94 -2.52 -10.91
N LEU A 148 2.64 -1.23 -10.88
CA LEU A 148 1.28 -0.71 -10.94
C LEU A 148 1.14 0.18 -12.16
N GLU A 149 0.29 -0.22 -13.10
CA GLU A 149 -0.04 0.57 -14.27
C GLU A 149 -1.41 1.23 -14.13
N THR A 150 -1.46 2.52 -14.44
CA THR A 150 -2.67 3.33 -14.59
C THR A 150 -2.72 3.85 -16.03
N PRO A 151 -3.84 4.44 -16.48
CA PRO A 151 -3.93 5.02 -17.83
C PRO A 151 -2.85 6.09 -18.13
N THR A 152 -2.30 6.74 -17.11
CA THR A 152 -1.37 7.88 -17.25
C THR A 152 -0.01 7.67 -16.60
N TRP A 153 0.11 6.71 -15.69
CA TRP A 153 1.30 6.49 -14.86
C TRP A 153 1.63 5.00 -14.72
N THR A 154 2.93 4.69 -14.74
CA THR A 154 3.51 3.41 -14.33
C THR A 154 4.29 3.63 -13.05
N VAL A 155 3.91 2.98 -11.96
CA VAL A 155 4.58 3.04 -10.66
C VAL A 155 5.31 1.73 -10.41
N LEU A 156 6.61 1.82 -10.13
CA LEU A 156 7.49 0.70 -9.90
C LEU A 156 8.00 0.74 -8.47
N GLY A 157 7.76 -0.31 -7.70
CA GLY A 157 8.33 -0.50 -6.38
C GLY A 157 9.41 -1.55 -6.38
N PHE A 158 10.55 -1.29 -5.73
CA PHE A 158 11.68 -2.22 -5.71
C PHE A 158 12.58 -2.06 -4.49
N GLU A 159 13.30 -3.11 -4.12
CA GLU A 159 14.32 -3.07 -3.07
C GLU A 159 15.60 -2.42 -3.63
N SER A 160 16.12 -1.41 -2.94
CA SER A 160 17.34 -0.71 -3.35
C SER A 160 18.58 -1.36 -2.73
N PRO A 161 19.55 -1.83 -3.54
CA PRO A 161 20.77 -2.51 -3.03
C PRO A 161 21.64 -1.62 -2.13
N GLY A 162 21.49 -0.30 -2.23
CA GLY A 162 22.28 0.67 -1.47
C GLY A 162 21.69 1.03 -0.10
N LEU A 163 20.50 0.52 0.23
CA LEU A 163 19.81 0.82 1.47
C LEU A 163 19.67 -0.47 2.28
N SER A 164 20.16 -0.47 3.52
CA SER A 164 20.18 -1.65 4.40
C SER A 164 18.80 -2.25 4.71
N ALA A 165 17.71 -1.55 4.35
CA ALA A 165 16.34 -2.04 4.33
C ALA A 165 15.42 -1.09 3.52
N GLY A 166 15.89 -0.57 2.38
CA GLY A 166 15.15 0.47 1.65
C GLY A 166 14.30 -0.08 0.51
N TYR A 167 13.03 0.33 0.48
CA TYR A 167 12.16 0.11 -0.66
C TYR A 167 11.94 1.46 -1.36
N GLU A 168 12.07 1.48 -2.67
CA GLU A 168 11.91 2.69 -3.46
C GLU A 168 10.70 2.58 -4.38
N LEU A 169 10.02 3.71 -4.56
CA LEU A 169 9.01 3.88 -5.59
C LEU A 169 9.55 4.79 -6.68
N LEU A 170 9.33 4.40 -7.93
CA LEU A 170 9.56 5.19 -9.12
C LEU A 170 8.25 5.28 -9.90
N ALA A 171 7.61 6.44 -9.91
CA ALA A 171 6.45 6.71 -10.76
C ALA A 171 6.89 7.43 -12.04
N VAL A 172 6.51 6.89 -13.19
CA VAL A 172 6.84 7.40 -14.53
C VAL A 172 5.55 7.65 -15.30
N ALA A 173 5.44 8.82 -15.94
CA ALA A 173 4.29 9.12 -16.79
C ALA A 173 4.34 8.31 -18.09
N ALA A 174 3.21 7.74 -18.52
CA ALA A 174 3.11 6.86 -19.69
C ALA A 174 3.56 7.51 -21.02
N ARG A 175 3.58 8.84 -21.10
CA ARG A 175 3.92 9.63 -22.30
C ARG A 175 5.13 10.55 -22.13
N GLY A 176 5.96 10.40 -21.08
CA GLY A 176 6.97 11.42 -20.80
C GLY A 176 8.16 11.01 -19.91
N THR A 177 8.95 12.02 -19.56
CA THR A 177 10.15 11.94 -18.72
C THR A 177 9.87 12.23 -17.23
N SER A 178 8.60 12.45 -16.86
CA SER A 178 8.20 12.76 -15.49
C SER A 178 8.52 11.59 -14.57
N ARG A 179 9.33 11.85 -13.53
CA ARG A 179 9.75 10.85 -12.55
C ARG A 179 9.51 11.37 -11.15
N LEU A 180 8.70 10.67 -10.37
CA LEU A 180 8.69 10.79 -8.92
C LEU A 180 9.50 9.62 -8.37
N ARG A 181 10.54 9.91 -7.59
CA ARG A 181 11.29 8.90 -6.83
C ARG A 181 11.03 9.13 -5.36
N LEU A 182 10.54 8.10 -4.67
CA LEU A 182 10.32 8.11 -3.23
C LEU A 182 11.14 7.00 -2.61
N THR A 183 11.89 7.31 -1.57
CA THR A 183 12.55 6.30 -0.74
C THR A 183 11.67 6.06 0.47
N LEU A 184 11.11 4.87 0.57
CA LEU A 184 10.35 4.41 1.73
C LEU A 184 11.35 3.78 2.70
N ALA A 185 11.70 4.52 3.76
CA ALA A 185 12.53 4.00 4.84
C ALA A 185 11.62 3.28 5.82
N GLY A 186 11.80 1.99 6.09
CA GLY A 186 10.95 1.34 7.10
C GLY A 186 10.94 -0.17 7.00
N ALA A 187 10.48 -0.80 8.08
CA ALA A 187 10.61 -2.22 8.41
C ALA A 187 10.42 -3.18 7.22
N PRO A 188 11.11 -4.33 7.21
CA PRO A 188 10.96 -5.34 6.18
C PRO A 188 9.51 -5.83 6.15
N LEU A 189 8.72 -5.34 5.20
CA LEU A 189 7.43 -5.92 4.88
C LEU A 189 7.66 -7.28 4.26
N GLY A 190 6.84 -8.24 4.66
CA GLY A 190 6.91 -9.60 4.16
C GLY A 190 6.76 -9.66 2.62
N PRO A 191 7.23 -10.74 1.99
CA PRO A 191 6.91 -11.03 0.60
C PRO A 191 5.38 -11.02 0.37
N GLY A 192 4.93 -10.36 -0.70
CA GLY A 192 3.51 -10.30 -1.08
C GLY A 192 2.66 -9.27 -0.33
N GLU A 193 3.25 -8.44 0.53
CA GLU A 193 2.52 -7.38 1.23
C GLU A 193 2.34 -6.14 0.35
N LEU A 194 1.13 -5.58 0.38
CA LEU A 194 0.79 -4.39 -0.39
C LEU A 194 1.50 -3.16 0.21
N ARG A 195 2.53 -2.67 -0.51
CA ARG A 195 3.36 -1.54 -0.06
C ARG A 195 2.86 -0.18 -0.54
N PHE A 196 2.09 -0.17 -1.61
CA PHE A 196 1.49 1.01 -2.20
C PHE A 196 0.28 0.63 -3.05
N CYS A 197 -0.64 1.57 -3.25
CA CYS A 197 -1.79 1.42 -4.14
C CYS A 197 -2.22 2.79 -4.66
N THR A 198 -3.19 2.81 -5.57
CA THR A 198 -3.78 4.06 -6.06
C THR A 198 -5.28 4.12 -5.80
N PHE A 199 -5.80 5.33 -5.59
CA PHE A 199 -7.22 5.65 -5.60
C PHE A 199 -7.39 6.90 -6.48
N GLY A 200 -7.76 6.70 -7.75
CA GLY A 200 -7.75 7.77 -8.75
C GLY A 200 -6.32 8.30 -8.98
N PRO A 201 -6.07 9.62 -8.95
CA PRO A 201 -4.73 10.18 -9.15
C PRO A 201 -3.86 10.10 -7.89
N ILE A 202 -4.37 9.56 -6.78
CA ILE A 202 -3.66 9.56 -5.51
C ILE A 202 -2.89 8.25 -5.34
N LEU A 203 -1.58 8.36 -5.15
CA LEU A 203 -0.69 7.26 -4.75
C LEU A 203 -0.59 7.21 -3.22
N TYR A 204 -0.91 6.06 -2.63
CA TYR A 204 -0.71 5.78 -1.21
C TYR A 204 0.49 4.86 -1.05
N ALA A 205 1.38 5.13 -0.10
CA ALA A 205 2.50 4.26 0.21
C ALA A 205 2.77 4.17 1.71
N LEU A 206 3.40 3.08 2.14
CA LEU A 206 3.95 2.95 3.49
C LEU A 206 5.21 3.80 3.63
N GLY A 207 5.19 4.74 4.57
CA GLY A 207 6.29 5.69 4.80
C GLY A 207 7.33 5.15 5.78
N ALA A 208 7.76 6.02 6.70
CA ALA A 208 8.54 5.62 7.87
C ALA A 208 7.82 4.50 8.67
N PRO A 209 8.52 3.75 9.54
CA PRO A 209 7.84 2.85 10.48
C PRO A 209 6.70 3.58 11.20
N GLY A 210 5.49 3.04 11.07
CA GLY A 210 4.30 3.65 11.66
C GLY A 210 3.64 4.74 10.80
N GLU A 211 3.97 4.88 9.51
CA GLU A 211 3.43 5.97 8.68
C GLU A 211 2.75 5.52 7.39
N VAL A 212 1.69 6.25 7.03
CA VAL A 212 1.06 6.21 5.72
C VAL A 212 1.18 7.58 5.07
N LEU A 213 1.56 7.59 3.79
CA LEU A 213 1.77 8.77 2.98
C LEU A 213 0.84 8.74 1.76
N ALA A 214 0.31 9.89 1.37
CA ALA A 214 -0.51 10.04 0.18
C ALA A 214 -0.03 11.20 -0.70
N TRP A 215 0.14 10.97 -2.00
CA TRP A 215 0.55 11.98 -2.97
C TRP A 215 -0.39 12.08 -4.14
N GLU A 216 -0.63 13.30 -4.58
CA GLU A 216 -1.29 13.56 -5.85
C GLU A 216 -0.28 13.41 -6.99
N LEU A 217 -0.55 12.45 -7.88
CA LEU A 217 0.19 12.31 -9.13
C LEU A 217 -0.26 13.43 -10.08
N PRO A 218 0.68 14.18 -10.68
CA PRO A 218 0.32 15.25 -11.60
C PRO A 218 -0.52 14.76 -12.79
N PRO A 219 -1.39 15.61 -13.35
CA PRO A 219 -2.00 15.34 -14.65
C PRO A 219 -0.90 15.29 -15.72
N VAL A 220 -1.04 14.33 -16.66
CA VAL A 220 -0.13 14.12 -17.81
C VAL A 220 -0.75 14.67 -19.08
#